data_AF-A0A7C5GVM2-F1
#
_entry.id   AF-A0A7C5GVM2-F1
#
_cell.length_a   1.000
_cell.length_b   1.000
_cell.length_c   1.000
_cell.angle_alpha   90.00
_cell.angle_beta   90.00
_cell.angle_gamma   90.00
#
_symmetry.space_group_name_H-M   'P 1'
#
loop_
_entity.id
_entity.type
_entity.pdbx_description
1 polymer ?
#
loop_
_entity_poly.entity_id
_entity_poly.type
_entity_poly.pdbx_seq_one_letter_code
_entity_poly.pdbx_strand_id
1 'polypeptide(L)' 'MKRYQHDFLTFAMQQHVLKFGEFTLKSGRVSPYFFNAGLF' A
#
# COMPACT_ATOMS: atom_id res chain seq x y z
N MET A 1 15.42 7.92 3.25
CA MET A 1 14.54 7.90 2.06
C MET A 1 14.71 9.19 1.29
N LYS A 2 14.60 9.13 -0.04
CA LYS A 2 14.60 10.31 -0.92
C LYS A 2 13.21 10.96 -0.89
N ARG A 3 13.11 12.27 -1.18
CA ARG A 3 11.84 13.04 -1.12
C ARG A 3 10.71 12.38 -1.92
N TYR A 4 11.00 11.96 -3.16
CA TYR A 4 10.01 11.29 -4.01
C TYR A 4 9.41 10.02 -3.40
N GLN A 5 10.11 9.33 -2.49
CA GLN A 5 9.60 8.12 -1.84
C GLN A 5 8.53 8.48 -0.81
N HIS A 6 8.70 9.59 -0.09
CA HIS A 6 7.68 10.10 0.85
C HIS A 6 6.45 10.62 0.09
N ASP A 7 6.68 11.38 -0.97
CA ASP A 7 5.60 11.92 -1.81
C ASP A 7 4.78 10.79 -2.41
N PHE A 8 5.43 9.73 -2.91
CA PHE A 8 4.77 8.55 -3.45
C PHE A 8 3.93 7.81 -2.41
N LEU A 9 4.46 7.57 -1.21
CA LEU A 9 3.70 6.90 -0.15
C LEU A 9 2.48 7.73 0.28
N THR A 10 2.64 9.06 0.38
CA THR A 10 1.54 9.97 0.70
C THR A 10 0.45 9.91 -0.35
N PHE A 11 0.84 9.98 -1.62
CA PHE A 11 -0.07 9.83 -2.75
C PHE A 11 -0.78 8.47 -2.75
N ALA A 12 -0.05 7.37 -2.56
CA ALA A 12 -0.62 6.03 -2.53
C ALA A 12 -1.63 5.82 -1.38
N MET A 13 -1.39 6.43 -0.22
CA MET A 13 -2.36 6.43 0.89
C MET A 13 -3.61 7.25 0.53
N GLN A 14 -3.45 8.44 -0.06
CA GLN A 14 -4.56 9.30 -0.47
C GLN A 14 -5.44 8.66 -1.55
N GLN A 15 -4.85 7.96 -2.52
CA GLN A 15 -5.60 7.23 -3.56
C GLN A 15 -6.16 5.89 -3.09
N HIS A 16 -6.02 5.55 -1.81
CA HIS A 16 -6.42 4.25 -1.25
C HIS A 16 -5.77 3.03 -1.93
N VAL A 17 -4.64 3.24 -2.60
CA VAL A 17 -3.81 2.19 -3.20
C VAL A 17 -3.08 1.43 -2.09
N LEU A 18 -2.54 2.16 -1.11
CA LEU A 18 -1.94 1.60 0.10
C LEU A 18 -2.95 1.66 1.26
N LYS A 19 -3.28 0.50 1.83
CA LYS A 19 -4.18 0.37 2.99
C LYS A 19 -3.49 -0.39 4.12
N PHE A 20 -3.78 0.00 5.36
CA PHE A 20 -3.33 -0.69 6.57
C PHE A 20 -4.52 -1.41 7.23
N GLY A 21 -4.25 -2.58 7.82
CA GLY A 21 -5.27 -3.49 8.34
C GLY A 21 -4.81 -4.94 8.22
N GLU A 22 -5.69 -5.90 8.45
CA GLU A 22 -5.36 -7.31 8.31
C GLU A 22 -5.76 -7.83 6.93
N PHE A 23 -4.79 -8.31 6.15
CA PHE A 23 -5.02 -8.80 4.79
C PHE A 23 -4.39 -10.16 4.58
N THR A 24 -5.16 -11.11 4.04
CA THR A 24 -4.61 -12.40 3.59
C THR A 24 -4.13 -12.28 2.15
N LEU A 25 -2.83 -12.45 1.95
CA LEU A 25 -2.20 -12.42 0.63
C LEU A 25 -2.44 -13.73 -0.13
N LYS A 26 -2.21 -13.73 -1.45
CA LYS A 26 -2.31 -14.94 -2.29
C LYS A 26 -1.43 -16.10 -1.82
N SER A 27 -0.34 -15.80 -1.11
CA SER A 27 0.55 -16.79 -0.49
C SER A 27 -0.01 -17.40 0.80
N GLY A 28 -1.18 -16.95 1.27
CA GLY A 28 -1.78 -17.34 2.55
C GLY A 28 -1.22 -16.57 3.76
N ARG A 29 -0.22 -15.70 3.57
CA ARG A 29 0.33 -14.89 4.68
C ARG A 29 -0.64 -13.78 5.07
N VAL A 30 -0.74 -13.53 6.37
CA VAL A 30 -1.41 -12.35 6.91
C VAL A 30 -0.42 -11.18 6.88
N SER A 31 -0.83 -10.08 6.25
CA SER A 31 -0.07 -8.85 6.10
C SER A 31 -0.78 -7.69 6.79
N PRO A 32 -0.07 -6.82 7.53
CA PRO A 32 -0.65 -5.64 8.17
C PRO A 32 -0.94 -4.49 7.18
N TYR A 33 -0.69 -4.70 5.89
CA TYR A 33 -0.98 -3.76 4.82
C TYR A 33 -1.23 -4.47 3.49
N PHE A 34 -1.91 -3.79 2.59
CA PHE A 34 -2.14 -4.22 1.22
C PHE A 34 -1.89 -3.06 0.25
N PHE A 35 -1.28 -3.36 -0.90
CA PHE A 35 -0.98 -2.40 -1.95
C PHE A 35 -1.66 -2.83 -3.25
N ASN A 36 -2.64 -2.06 -3.72
CA ASN A 36 -3.38 -2.31 -4.95
C ASN A 36 -2.97 -1.35 -6.07
N ALA A 37 -2.00 -1.76 -6.89
CA ALA A 37 -1.54 -0.96 -8.03
C ALA A 37 -2.57 -0.82 -9.17
N GLY A 38 -3.68 -1.58 -9.16
CA GLY A 38 -4.72 -1.49 -10.19
C GLY A 38 -5.65 -0.28 -10.04
N LEU A 39 -5.43 0.56 -9.02
CA LEU A 39 -6.13 1.83 -8.80
C LEU A 39 -5.31 3.05 -9.26
N PHE A 40 -4.14 2.83 -9.88
CA PHE A 40 -3.32 3.86 -10.51
C PHE A 40 -3.65 4.03 -11.99
#